data_AF-A0A661WE29-F1
#
_entry.id   AF-A0A661WE29-F1
#
_cell.length_a   1.000
_cell.length_b   1.000
_cell.length_c   1.000
_cell.angle_alpha   90.00
_cell.angle_beta   90.00
_cell.angle_gamma   90.00
#
_symmetry.space_group_name_H-M   'P 1'
#
loop_
_entity.id
_entity.type
_entity.pdbx_description
1 polymer ?
#
loop_
_entity_poly.entity_id
_entity_poly.type
_entity_poly.pdbx_seq_one_letter_code
_entity_poly.pdbx_strand_id
1 'polypeptide(L)' 'MPISIGRASVEEALKTIHEEDLVHYDFRCPKCKKANRVSKEQLLHAAPGWEYVADEDDN' A
#
# COMPACT_ATOMS: atom_id res chain seq x y z
N MET A 1 -8.74 17.57 -6.23
CA MET A 1 -7.28 17.50 -6.06
C MET A 1 -6.86 16.04 -6.06
N PRO A 2 -5.76 15.65 -6.73
CA PRO A 2 -5.26 14.28 -6.67
C PRO A 2 -4.81 13.96 -5.25
N ILE A 3 -5.21 12.80 -4.74
CA ILE A 3 -4.80 12.32 -3.43
C ILE A 3 -3.41 11.70 -3.62
N SER A 4 -2.38 12.37 -3.13
CA SER A 4 -1.05 11.78 -3.04
C SER A 4 -1.07 10.77 -1.88
N ILE A 5 -1.28 9.49 -2.17
CA ILE A 5 -0.90 8.45 -1.20
C ILE A 5 0.62 8.57 -1.03
N GLY A 6 1.08 8.75 0.20
CA GLY A 6 2.52 8.82 0.47
C GLY A 6 3.17 7.48 0.13
N ARG A 7 4.40 7.50 -0.39
CA ARG A 7 5.14 6.27 -0.74
C ARG A 7 5.12 5.24 0.38
N ALA A 8 5.40 5.67 1.61
CA ALA A 8 5.32 4.82 2.79
C ALA A 8 3.98 4.07 2.92
N SER A 9 2.85 4.73 2.69
CA SER A 9 1.54 4.08 2.75
C SER A 9 1.28 3.13 1.58
N VAL A 10 1.87 3.38 0.40
CA VAL A 10 1.80 2.43 -0.73
C VAL A 10 2.63 1.19 -0.42
N GLU A 11 3.83 1.38 0.12
CA GLU A 11 4.76 0.31 0.48
C GLU A 11 4.18 -0.58 1.59
N GLU A 12 3.63 0.02 2.66
CA GLU A 12 2.93 -0.72 3.70
C GLU A 12 1.71 -1.48 3.15
N ALA A 13 0.89 -0.84 2.31
CA ALA A 13 -0.26 -1.50 1.71
C ALA A 13 0.14 -2.68 0.81
N LEU A 14 1.22 -2.56 0.04
CA LEU A 14 1.77 -3.64 -0.77
C LEU A 14 2.32 -4.77 0.10
N LYS A 15 3.02 -4.44 1.18
CA LYS A 15 3.53 -5.40 2.15
C LYS A 15 2.38 -6.20 2.76
N THR A 16 1.35 -5.53 3.31
CA THR A 16 0.18 -6.18 3.89
C THR A 16 -0.58 -7.03 2.88
N ILE A 17 -0.81 -6.53 1.66
CA ILE A 17 -1.42 -7.32 0.59
C ILE A 17 -0.63 -8.60 0.33
N HIS A 18 0.69 -8.51 0.31
CA HIS A 18 1.56 -9.63 0.03
C HIS A 18 1.65 -10.62 1.20
N GLU A 19 1.64 -10.14 2.43
CA GLU A 19 1.68 -10.95 3.66
C GLU A 19 0.35 -11.69 3.90
N GLU A 20 -0.78 -11.02 3.66
CA GLU A 20 -2.12 -11.57 3.89
C GLU A 20 -2.75 -12.19 2.62
N ASP A 21 -2.02 -12.25 1.50
CA ASP A 21 -2.48 -12.70 0.18
C ASP A 21 -3.80 -12.02 -0.27
N LEU A 22 -3.90 -10.70 -0.05
CA LEU A 22 -5.10 -9.92 -0.35
C LEU A 22 -5.10 -9.43 -1.80
N VAL A 23 -6.27 -9.36 -2.43
CA VAL A 23 -6.39 -8.79 -3.79
C VAL A 23 -6.48 -7.25 -3.76
N HIS A 24 -7.00 -6.70 -2.66
CA HIS A 24 -7.25 -5.27 -2.48
C HIS A 24 -6.87 -4.83 -1.06
N TYR A 25 -6.35 -3.61 -0.93
CA TYR A 25 -6.11 -2.97 0.35
C TYR A 25 -7.11 -1.83 0.56
N ASP A 26 -7.74 -1.82 1.74
CA ASP A 26 -8.66 -0.77 2.14
C ASP A 26 -7.85 0.38 2.78
N PHE A 27 -7.34 1.28 1.94
CA PHE A 27 -6.58 2.45 2.38
C PHE A 27 -7.52 3.51 2.97
N ARG A 28 -7.29 3.86 4.24
CA ARG A 28 -8.00 4.97 4.89
C ARG A 28 -7.20 6.27 4.77
N CYS A 29 -7.71 7.17 3.94
CA CYS A 29 -7.13 8.50 3.71
C CYS A 29 -7.09 9.33 5.01
N PRO A 30 -5.91 9.78 5.49
CA PRO A 30 -5.82 10.57 6.73
C PRO A 30 -6.45 11.95 6.60
N LYS A 31 -6.48 12.54 5.39
CA LYS A 31 -7.08 13.86 5.12
C LYS A 31 -8.60 13.82 5.03
N CYS A 32 -9.13 12.80 4.37
CA CYS A 32 -10.53 12.73 3.97
C CYS A 32 -11.33 11.68 4.74
N LYS A 33 -10.65 10.89 5.60
CA LYS A 33 -11.20 9.78 6.40
C LYS A 33 -11.95 8.71 5.60
N LYS A 34 -11.89 8.79 4.26
CA LYS A 34 -12.57 7.87 3.36
C LYS A 34 -11.74 6.60 3.21
N ALA A 35 -12.42 5.46 3.37
CA ALA A 35 -11.88 4.17 2.96
C ALA A 35 -11.94 4.10 1.44
N ASN A 36 -10.79 3.86 0.82
CA ASN A 36 -10.67 3.62 -0.61
C ASN A 36 -10.08 2.24 -0.80
N ARG A 37 -10.73 1.40 -1.59
CA ARG A 37 -10.11 0.19 -2.08
C ARG A 37 -9.13 0.52 -3.18
N VAL A 38 -7.91 0.04 -3.00
CA VAL A 38 -6.85 0.08 -3.99
C VAL A 38 -6.39 -1.33 -4.25
N SER A 39 -6.44 -1.74 -5.52
CA SER A 39 -5.93 -3.04 -5.95
C SER A 39 -4.41 -3.05 -5.93
N LYS A 40 -3.82 -4.25 -5.80
CA LYS A 40 -2.36 -4.44 -5.91
C LYS A 40 -1.77 -3.75 -7.13
N GLU A 41 -2.42 -3.85 -8.29
CA GLU A 41 -1.98 -3.21 -9.54
C GLU A 41 -1.91 -1.68 -9.45
N GLN A 42 -2.88 -1.04 -8.77
CA GLN A 42 -2.87 0.41 -8.58
C GLN A 42 -1.74 0.85 -7.64
N LEU A 43 -1.46 0.05 -6.61
CA LEU A 43 -0.34 0.32 -5.70
C LEU A 43 1.00 0.13 -6.39
N LEU A 44 1.16 -0.91 -7.19
CA LEU A 44 2.36 -1.12 -8.02
C LEU A 44 2.55 0.01 -9.05
N HIS A 45 1.47 0.52 -9.62
CA HIS A 45 1.54 1.68 -10.51
C HIS A 45 1.92 2.97 -9.77
N ALA A 46 1.57 3.10 -8.49
CA ALA A 46 1.98 4.22 -7.64
C ALA A 46 3.41 4.08 -7.10
N ALA A 47 3.91 2.85 -6.97
CA ALA A 47 5.27 2.51 -6.55
C ALA A 47 5.98 1.64 -7.61
N PRO A 48 6.37 2.23 -8.76
CA PRO A 48 7.08 1.49 -9.80
C PRO A 48 8.43 1.01 -9.27
N GLY A 49 8.68 -0.30 -9.32
CA GLY A 49 9.90 -0.93 -8.82
C GLY A 49 9.85 -1.28 -7.33
N TRP A 50 8.66 -1.35 -6.72
CA TRP A 50 8.54 -1.90 -5.37
C TRP A 50 8.97 -3.37 -5.35
N GLU A 51 9.95 -3.66 -4.49
CA GLU A 51 10.37 -5.01 -4.15
C GLU A 51 9.88 -5.32 -2.74
N TYR A 52 9.35 -6.52 -2.53
CA TYR A 52 8.97 -6.95 -1.18
C TYR A 52 10.23 -7.13 -0.35
N VAL A 53 10.52 -6.13 0.48
CA VAL A 53 11.50 -6.25 1.55
C VAL A 53 10.71 -6.74 2.75
N ALA A 54 10.81 -8.03 3.04
CA ALA A 54 10.49 -8.51 4.37
C ALA A 54 11.43 -7.75 5.30
N ASP A 55 10.88 -6.81 6.06
CA ASP A 55 11.58 -6.28 7.23
C ASP A 55 11.72 -7.49 8.16
N GLU A 56 12.82 -8.22 7.97
CA GLU A 56 13.34 -9.19 8.93
C GLU A 56 13.70 -8.36 10.15
N ASP A 57 12.71 -8.19 11.04
CA ASP A 57 12.94 -7.80 12.43
C ASP A 57 13.72 -8.95 13.08
N ASP A 58 15.03 -9.00 12.81
CA ASP A 58 16.02 -9.65 13.64
C ASP A 58 16.40 -8.66 14.74
N ASN A 59 15.80 -8.84 15.91
CA ASN A 59 16.41 -8.83 17.25
C ASN A 59 15.66 -8.05 18.34
#